data_AF-A0A1C8ZUI2-F1
#
_entry.id   AF-A0A1C8ZUI2-F1
#
_cell.length_a   1.000
_cell.length_b   1.000
_cell.length_c   1.000
_cell.angle_alpha   90.00
_cell.angle_beta   90.00
_cell.angle_gamma   90.00
#
_symmetry.space_group_name_H-M   'P 1'
#
loop_
_entity.id
_entity.type
_entity.pdbx_description
1 polymer ?
#
loop_
_entity_poly.entity_id
_entity_poly.type
_entity_poly.pdbx_seq_one_letter_code
_entity_poly.pdbx_strand_id
1 'polypeptide(L)' 'MTNTIVDLDSFTCSSDPIEAIGFLADKEKVTFKISSNNPYFNDIKGRYNIRIKKIEGEIIYFGINLDG' A
#
# COMPACT_ATOMS: atom_id res chain seq x y z
N MET A 1 20.49 0.82 3.72
CA MET A 1 19.15 1.33 4.09
C MET A 1 18.16 0.71 3.11
N THR A 2 17.28 -0.18 3.56
CA THR A 2 16.37 -0.97 2.72
C THR A 2 15.00 -0.31 2.70
N ASN A 3 14.58 0.23 1.55
CA ASN A 3 13.18 0.57 1.32
C ASN A 3 12.43 -0.74 1.07
N THR A 4 11.52 -1.12 1.97
CA THR A 4 10.68 -2.30 1.78
C THR A 4 9.53 -1.94 0.86
N ILE A 5 9.48 -2.59 -0.31
CA ILE A 5 8.35 -2.48 -1.23
C ILE A 5 7.44 -3.69 -1.00
N VAL A 6 6.19 -3.44 -0.66
CA VAL A 6 5.18 -4.47 -0.41
C VAL A 6 4.24 -4.50 -1.61
N ASP A 7 4.17 -5.66 -2.25
CA ASP A 7 3.21 -5.91 -3.33
C ASP A 7 1.88 -6.38 -2.75
N LEU A 8 0.85 -5.53 -2.86
CA LEU A 8 -0.50 -5.84 -2.38
C LEU A 8 -1.32 -6.62 -3.42
N ASP A 9 -0.82 -6.69 -4.67
CA ASP A 9 -1.45 -7.49 -5.73
C ASP A 9 -0.95 -8.95 -5.69
N SER A 10 0.29 -9.15 -5.20
CA SER A 10 0.86 -10.48 -5.02
C SER A 10 0.21 -11.20 -3.85
N PHE A 11 -0.46 -12.31 -4.16
CA PHE A 11 -1.09 -13.27 -3.24
C PHE A 11 -0.14 -13.89 -2.20
N THR A 12 1.13 -13.48 -2.17
CA THR A 12 2.18 -14.00 -1.28
C THR A 12 2.04 -13.51 0.15
N CYS A 13 1.23 -12.48 0.41
CA CYS A 13 0.66 -12.27 1.74
C CYS A 13 -0.70 -12.96 1.74
N SER A 14 -0.82 -14.14 2.35
CA SER A 14 -2.11 -14.78 2.68
C SER A 14 -2.98 -13.96 3.64
N SER A 15 -2.66 -12.69 3.84
CA SER A 15 -3.33 -11.73 4.71
C SER A 15 -3.88 -10.63 3.82
N ASP A 16 -5.14 -10.27 4.03
CA ASP A 16 -5.82 -9.19 3.34
C ASP A 16 -4.92 -7.94 3.21
N PRO A 17 -4.88 -7.28 2.04
CA PRO A 17 -3.98 -6.14 1.80
C PRO A 17 -4.22 -4.99 2.79
N ILE A 18 -5.43 -4.90 3.35
CA ILE A 18 -5.77 -3.99 4.44
C ILE A 18 -5.02 -4.34 5.74
N GLU A 19 -5.00 -5.61 6.14
CA GLU A 19 -4.27 -6.04 7.33
C GLU A 19 -2.76 -5.87 7.15
N ALA A 20 -2.24 -6.18 5.97
CA ALA A 20 -0.84 -5.97 5.63
C ALA A 20 -0.45 -4.49 5.76
N ILE A 21 -1.29 -3.56 5.28
CA ILE A 21 -1.09 -2.13 5.49
C ILE A 21 -1.15 -1.81 6.98
N GLY A 22 -2.14 -2.27 7.72
CA GLY A 22 -2.27 -1.99 9.16
C GLY A 22 -1.04 -2.41 9.98
N PHE A 23 -0.48 -3.58 9.68
CA PHE A 23 0.72 -4.10 10.37
C PHE A 23 2.01 -3.35 9.98
N LEU A 24 2.06 -2.77 8.78
CA LEU A 24 3.27 -2.16 8.22
C LEU A 24 3.21 -0.63 8.17
N ALA A 25 2.05 -0.01 8.38
CA ALA A 25 1.87 1.44 8.32
C ALA A 25 2.67 2.16 9.41
N ASP A 26 2.81 1.55 10.59
CA ASP A 26 3.64 2.04 11.70
C ASP A 26 5.15 1.97 11.41
N LYS A 27 5.55 1.19 10.41
CA LYS A 27 6.96 1.06 10.04
C LYS A 27 7.38 2.20 9.14
N GLU A 28 8.29 3.04 9.64
CA GLU A 28 8.93 4.06 8.83
C GLU A 28 9.59 3.42 7.58
N LYS A 29 9.28 3.98 6.41
CA LYS A 29 9.88 3.67 5.09
C LYS A 29 9.32 2.44 4.35
N VAL A 30 8.08 2.04 4.62
CA VAL A 30 7.36 1.09 3.74
C VAL A 30 6.77 1.81 2.53
N THR A 31 6.87 1.18 1.36
CA THR A 31 6.16 1.61 0.14
C THR A 31 5.29 0.47 -0.33
N PHE A 32 4.00 0.70 -0.38
CA PHE A 32 3.04 -0.25 -0.92
C PHE A 32 2.92 -0.03 -2.41
N LYS A 33 2.77 -1.10 -3.17
CA LYS A 33 2.34 -1.05 -4.57
C LYS A 33 1.09 -1.88 -4.75
N ILE A 34 0.15 -1.37 -5.54
CA ILE A 34 -1.11 -2.03 -5.87
C ILE A 34 -1.54 -1.64 -7.28
N SER A 35 -2.24 -2.52 -7.99
CA SER A 35 -2.89 -2.15 -9.24
C SER A 35 -4.08 -1.22 -8.97
N SER A 36 -4.27 -0.20 -9.82
CA SER A 36 -5.45 0.67 -9.80
C SER A 36 -6.74 -0.08 -10.11
N ASN A 37 -6.63 -1.23 -10.79
CA ASN A 37 -7.75 -2.13 -11.07
C ASN A 37 -8.04 -3.09 -9.91
N ASN A 38 -7.21 -3.11 -8.88
CA ASN A 38 -7.42 -3.99 -7.74
C ASN A 38 -8.62 -3.47 -6.92
N PRO A 39 -9.61 -4.32 -6.59
CA PRO A 39 -10.80 -3.89 -5.86
C PRO A 39 -10.48 -3.30 -4.48
N TYR A 40 -9.36 -3.72 -3.86
CA TYR A 40 -8.93 -3.19 -2.58
C TYR A 40 -8.41 -1.75 -2.66
N PHE A 41 -8.01 -1.25 -3.85
CA PHE A 41 -7.44 0.09 -3.96
C PHE A 41 -8.42 1.18 -3.50
N ASN A 42 -9.70 1.03 -3.83
CA ASN A 42 -10.72 1.99 -3.42
C ASN A 42 -10.99 1.94 -1.91
N ASP A 43 -10.99 0.74 -1.33
CA ASP A 43 -11.15 0.54 0.12
C ASP A 43 -9.95 1.11 0.89
N ILE A 44 -8.71 0.88 0.41
CA ILE A 44 -7.48 1.47 0.96
C ILE A 44 -7.54 2.99 0.96
N LYS A 45 -7.96 3.60 -0.15
CA LYS A 45 -8.12 5.06 -0.27
C LYS A 45 -9.15 5.63 0.72
N GLY A 46 -10.19 4.87 1.03
CA GLY A 46 -11.23 5.28 1.98
C GLY A 46 -10.81 5.11 3.44
N ARG A 47 -9.99 4.10 3.75
CA ARG A 47 -9.57 3.78 5.12
C ARG A 47 -8.29 4.49 5.56
N TYR A 48 -7.38 4.77 4.64
CA TYR A 48 -6.07 5.32 4.97
C TYR A 48 -5.78 6.61 4.22
N ASN A 49 -5.07 7.52 4.90
CA ASN A 49 -4.50 8.70 4.26
C ASN A 49 -3.26 8.29 3.43
N ILE A 50 -3.48 7.95 2.16
CA ILE A 50 -2.41 7.52 1.26
C ILE A 50 -1.68 8.71 0.64
N ARG A 51 -0.35 8.60 0.57
CA ARG A 51 0.51 9.51 -0.20
C ARG A 51 1.08 8.77 -1.39
N ILE A 52 0.59 9.09 -2.59
CA ILE A 52 1.10 8.54 -3.85
C ILE A 52 2.54 9.03 -4.06
N LYS A 53 3.46 8.08 -4.27
CA LYS A 53 4.88 8.32 -4.54
C LYS A 53 5.23 8.21 -6.01
N LYS A 54 4.62 7.24 -6.71
CA LYS A 54 4.89 6.94 -8.14
C LYS A 54 3.69 6.23 -8.76
N ILE A 55 3.47 6.43 -10.06
CA ILE A 55 2.50 5.68 -10.87
C ILE A 55 3.24 5.12 -12.09
N GLU A 56 3.08 3.82 -12.35
CA GLU A 56 3.64 3.13 -13.52
C GLU A 56 2.54 2.36 -14.24
N GLY A 57 1.95 3.00 -15.25
CA GLY A 57 0.76 2.47 -15.92
C GLY A 57 -0.38 2.32 -14.92
N GLU A 58 -0.80 1.08 -14.68
CA GLU A 58 -1.88 0.74 -13.74
C GLU A 58 -1.35 0.49 -12.33
N ILE A 59 -0.04 0.49 -12.09
CA ILE A 59 0.53 0.22 -10.77
C ILE A 59 0.76 1.53 -10.02
N ILE A 60 0.22 1.62 -8.81
CA ILE A 60 0.32 2.78 -7.93
C ILE A 60 1.21 2.43 -6.75
N TYR A 61 2.25 3.24 -6.55
CA TYR A 61 3.14 3.16 -5.39
C TYR A 61 2.77 4.25 -4.40
N PHE A 62 2.52 3.90 -3.15
CA PHE A 62 2.09 4.84 -2.12
C PHE A 62 2.70 4.50 -0.75
N GLY A 63 2.73 5.51 0.14
CA GLY A 63 2.95 5.32 1.57
C GLY A 63 1.70 5.69 2.35
N ILE A 64 1.64 5.30 3.63
CA ILE A 64 0.61 5.76 4.55
C ILE A 64 1.15 6.96 5.31
N ASN A 65 0.31 7.99 5.46
CA ASN A 65 0.59 9.11 6.34
C ASN A 65 -0.24 8.94 7.62
N LEU A 66 0.42 8.63 8.73
CA LEU A 66 -0.24 8.40 10.03
C LEU A 66 -0.59 9.70 10.77
N ASP A 67 -0.25 10.86 10.21
CA ASP A 67 -0.50 12.20 10.77
C ASP A 67 -1.96 12.67 10.56
N GLY A 68 -2.92 11.74 10.57
CA GLY A 68 -4.35 11.99 10.30
C GLY A 68 -5.22 11.80 11.53
#